data_AF-A0A7C3BEF1-F1
#
_entry.id   AF-A0A7C3BEF1-F1
#
_cell.length_a   1.000
_cell.length_b   1.000
_cell.length_c   1.000
_cell.angle_alpha   90.00
_cell.angle_beta   90.00
_cell.angle_gamma   90.00
#
_symmetry.space_group_name_H-M   'P 1'
#
loop_
_entity.id
_entity.type
_entity.pdbx_description
1 polymer ?
#
loop_
_entity_poly.entity_id
_entity_poly.type
_entity_poly.pdbx_seq_one_letter_code
_entity_poly.pdbx_strand_id
1 'polypeptide(L)'
;MSKKPDDQSWEDWIEEKIREAQQKGLFDDLSGKGKPLPHRRNPFLPEEQQLAYDLLRDSGHTLPWIEEGKAIDARLDKARRMLARRYRWYLAERERRPGHKLAALEQVWIRHRQEFESEIAAINADIRIYNLKVPSLTLQKHIIILKEEYDRLRSASD
;
A
#
# COMPACT_ATOMS: atom_id res chain seq x y z
N MET A 1 19.08 31.77 36.20
CA MET A 1 19.39 30.33 36.00
C MET A 1 20.73 30.04 36.65
N SER A 2 20.79 29.06 37.55
CA SER A 2 22.05 28.64 38.21
C SER A 2 22.96 27.92 37.22
N LYS A 3 24.27 28.16 37.32
CA LYS A 3 25.30 27.50 36.48
C LYS A 3 25.70 26.14 37.09
N LYS A 4 26.21 25.25 36.22
CA LYS A 4 26.81 23.97 36.62
C LYS A 4 28.08 24.22 37.47
N PRO A 5 28.28 23.52 38.59
CA PRO A 5 29.55 23.49 39.32
C PRO A 5 30.69 22.92 38.45
N ASP A 6 31.91 23.45 38.58
CA ASP A 6 33.06 23.06 37.75
C ASP A 6 33.56 21.62 38.04
N ASP A 7 33.23 21.07 39.20
CA ASP A 7 33.63 19.76 39.72
C ASP A 7 32.66 18.61 39.41
N GLN A 8 31.52 18.88 38.78
CA GLN A 8 30.51 17.87 38.43
C GLN A 8 30.44 17.56 36.93
N SER A 9 30.05 16.33 36.58
CA SER A 9 29.66 15.98 35.22
C SER A 9 28.33 16.65 34.83
N TRP A 10 28.07 16.77 33.53
CA TRP A 10 26.77 17.29 33.05
C TRP A 10 25.61 16.36 33.42
N GLU A 11 25.85 15.06 33.41
CA GLU A 11 24.84 14.04 33.74
C GLU A 11 24.40 14.19 35.19
N ASP A 12 25.35 14.19 36.13
CA ASP A 12 25.07 14.32 37.57
C ASP A 12 24.33 15.61 37.89
N TRP A 13 24.75 16.72 37.28
CA TRP A 13 24.13 18.02 37.49
C TRP A 13 22.70 18.09 36.93
N ILE A 14 22.47 17.54 35.73
CA ILE A 14 21.13 17.47 35.13
C ILE A 14 20.22 16.60 36.00
N GLU A 15 20.72 15.48 36.51
CA GLU A 15 19.97 14.52 37.31
C GLU A 15 19.60 15.11 38.68
N GLU A 16 20.51 15.86 39.30
CA GLU A 16 20.24 16.65 40.50
C GLU A 16 19.15 17.70 40.24
N LYS A 17 19.19 18.40 39.10
CA LYS A 17 18.16 19.39 38.74
C LYS A 17 16.80 18.76 38.48
N ILE A 18 16.76 17.59 37.82
CA ILE A 18 15.52 16.84 37.61
C ILE A 18 14.92 16.42 38.97
N ARG A 19 15.75 15.91 39.89
CA ARG A 19 15.32 15.48 41.22
C ARG A 19 14.82 16.64 42.08
N GLU A 20 15.51 17.78 42.09
CA GLU A 20 15.03 19.01 42.74
C GLU A 20 13.67 19.46 42.18
N ALA A 21 13.50 19.40 40.86
CA ALA A 21 12.26 19.80 40.21
C ALA A 21 11.10 18.84 40.51
N GLN A 22 11.36 17.53 40.62
CA GLN A 22 10.39 16.53 41.10
C GLN A 22 10.00 16.79 42.55
N GLN A 23 10.96 17.03 43.46
CA GLN A 23 10.68 17.33 44.87
C GLN A 23 9.85 18.60 45.06
N LYS A 24 10.04 19.60 44.17
CA LYS A 24 9.26 20.85 44.16
C LYS A 24 7.87 20.68 43.52
N GLY A 25 7.50 19.48 43.09
CA GLY A 25 6.23 19.22 42.42
C GLY A 25 6.09 19.94 41.07
N LEU A 26 7.20 20.37 40.44
CA LEU A 26 7.15 21.06 39.14
C LEU A 26 6.67 20.15 38.01
N PHE A 27 6.67 18.83 38.23
CA PHE A 27 6.08 17.83 37.34
C PHE A 27 4.63 17.48 37.68
N ASP A 28 4.07 18.05 38.76
CA ASP A 28 2.74 17.67 39.26
C ASP A 28 1.58 18.28 38.47
N ASP A 29 1.76 19.51 37.97
CA ASP A 29 0.77 20.25 37.17
C ASP A 29 1.31 20.60 35.77
N LEU A 30 1.95 19.62 35.11
CA LEU A 30 2.36 19.81 33.73
C LEU A 30 1.14 19.98 32.82
N SER A 31 1.19 20.98 31.94
CA SER A 31 0.16 21.17 30.92
C SER A 31 0.03 19.90 30.07
N GLY A 32 -1.09 19.20 30.19
CA GLY A 32 -1.34 17.95 29.46
C GLY A 32 -1.02 16.66 30.22
N LYS A 33 -0.63 16.71 31.50
CA LYS A 33 -0.46 15.51 32.34
C LYS A 33 -1.74 14.66 32.32
N GLY A 34 -1.61 13.38 31.97
CA GLY A 34 -2.72 12.44 31.87
C GLY A 34 -3.66 12.64 30.68
N LYS A 35 -3.45 13.67 29.85
CA LYS A 35 -4.21 13.88 28.61
C LYS A 35 -3.49 13.15 27.46
N PRO A 36 -4.23 12.65 26.46
CA PRO A 36 -3.62 12.17 25.22
C PRO A 36 -2.67 13.24 24.67
N LEU A 37 -1.53 12.81 24.12
CA LEU A 37 -0.60 13.73 23.48
C LEU A 37 -1.37 14.58 22.47
N PRO A 38 -1.17 15.92 22.47
CA PRO A 38 -1.85 16.78 21.51
C PRO A 38 -1.53 16.32 20.10
N HIS A 39 -2.53 16.33 19.24
CA HIS A 39 -2.50 15.83 17.86
C HIS A 39 -1.43 16.59 17.05
N ARG A 40 -0.17 16.20 17.19
CA ARG A 40 0.90 16.73 16.36
C ARG A 40 0.78 16.02 15.03
N ARG A 41 0.21 16.76 14.07
CA ARG A 41 0.38 16.52 12.64
C ARG A 41 1.84 16.13 12.43
N ASN A 42 2.09 14.91 11.97
CA ASN A 42 3.44 14.48 11.69
C ASN A 42 3.93 15.33 10.51
N PRO A 43 4.90 16.23 10.71
CA PRO A 43 5.33 17.16 9.66
C PRO A 43 6.01 16.44 8.49
N PHE A 44 6.32 15.15 8.64
CA PHE A 44 6.91 14.29 7.61
C PHE A 44 5.87 13.43 6.89
N LEU A 45 4.62 13.41 7.33
CA LEU A 45 3.52 12.76 6.59
C LEU A 45 2.82 13.81 5.72
N PRO A 46 2.66 13.55 4.41
CA PRO A 46 1.74 14.32 3.59
C PRO A 46 0.36 14.39 4.27
N GLU A 47 -0.30 15.55 4.18
CA GLU A 47 -1.61 15.82 4.79
C GLU A 47 -2.66 14.72 4.52
N GLU A 48 -2.53 14.08 3.38
CA GLU A 48 -3.40 13.00 2.90
C GLU A 48 -3.16 11.66 3.61
N GLN A 49 -1.90 11.35 3.95
CA GLN A 49 -1.53 10.16 4.73
C GLN A 49 -1.79 10.37 6.22
N GLN A 50 -1.74 11.63 6.67
CA GLN A 50 -2.13 12.02 8.01
C GLN A 50 -3.60 11.66 8.28
N LEU A 51 -4.50 11.93 7.33
CA LEU A 51 -5.93 11.59 7.45
C LEU A 51 -6.14 10.07 7.57
N ALA A 52 -5.49 9.28 6.72
CA ALA A 52 -5.57 7.82 6.79
C ALA A 52 -5.02 7.27 8.12
N TYR A 53 -3.90 7.82 8.60
CA TYR A 53 -3.27 7.45 9.87
C TYR A 53 -4.13 7.81 11.08
N ASP A 54 -4.71 9.02 11.08
CA ASP A 54 -5.56 9.50 12.15
C ASP A 54 -6.84 8.65 12.26
N LEU A 55 -7.47 8.31 11.13
CA LEU A 55 -8.64 7.44 11.10
C LEU A 55 -8.32 6.00 11.55
N LEU A 56 -7.16 5.45 11.20
CA LEU A 56 -6.71 4.11 11.64
C LEU A 56 -6.41 4.04 13.13
N ARG A 57 -5.81 5.10 13.70
CA ARG A 57 -5.53 5.19 15.13
C ARG A 57 -6.82 5.28 15.95
N ASP A 58 -7.83 5.96 15.42
CA ASP A 58 -9.08 6.23 16.14
C ASP A 58 -10.09 5.07 16.08
N SER A 59 -10.03 4.19 15.07
CA SER A 59 -11.01 3.11 14.86
C SER A 59 -10.66 1.76 15.49
N GLY A 60 -9.41 1.51 15.88
CA GLY A 60 -8.93 0.21 16.35
C GLY A 60 -9.03 -0.94 15.32
N HIS A 61 -9.46 -0.64 14.08
CA HIS A 61 -9.72 -1.59 12.99
C HIS A 61 -9.31 -1.00 11.63
N THR A 62 -8.78 -1.83 10.72
CA THR A 62 -8.44 -1.43 9.35
C THR A 62 -9.68 -0.93 8.60
N LEU A 63 -9.59 0.22 7.92
CA LEU A 63 -10.69 0.77 7.12
C LEU A 63 -11.09 -0.21 5.99
N PRO A 64 -12.39 -0.37 5.67
CA PRO A 64 -12.86 -1.35 4.67
C PRO A 64 -12.17 -1.23 3.31
N TRP A 65 -11.91 -0.01 2.84
CA TRP A 65 -11.29 0.22 1.54
C TRP A 65 -9.84 -0.29 1.48
N ILE A 66 -9.09 -0.34 2.58
CA ILE A 66 -7.70 -0.85 2.56
C ILE A 66 -7.68 -2.33 2.15
N GLU A 67 -8.56 -3.14 2.73
CA GLU A 67 -8.67 -4.56 2.40
C GLU A 67 -9.26 -4.76 1.00
N GLU A 68 -10.22 -3.95 0.58
CA GLU A 68 -10.70 -3.94 -0.81
C GLU A 68 -9.57 -3.63 -1.81
N GLY A 69 -8.71 -2.66 -1.49
CA GLY A 69 -7.57 -2.30 -2.31
C GLY A 69 -6.57 -3.45 -2.45
N LYS A 70 -6.24 -4.13 -1.35
CA LYS A 70 -5.38 -5.34 -1.37
C LYS A 70 -6.02 -6.48 -2.16
N ALA A 71 -7.34 -6.65 -2.05
CA ALA A 71 -8.06 -7.69 -2.80
C ALA A 71 -8.00 -7.43 -4.32
N ILE A 72 -8.16 -6.17 -4.75
CA ILE A 72 -8.00 -5.76 -6.15
C ILE A 72 -6.58 -6.08 -6.65
N ASP A 73 -5.55 -5.73 -5.88
CA ASP A 73 -4.15 -5.98 -6.25
C ASP A 73 -3.87 -7.48 -6.38
N ALA A 74 -4.31 -8.26 -5.39
CA ALA A 74 -4.14 -9.72 -5.40
C ALA A 74 -4.87 -10.39 -6.58
N ARG A 75 -6.08 -9.89 -6.92
CA ARG A 75 -6.87 -10.37 -8.06
C ARG A 75 -6.16 -10.08 -9.38
N LEU A 76 -5.64 -8.87 -9.55
CA LEU A 76 -4.87 -8.47 -10.73
C LEU A 76 -3.59 -9.31 -10.88
N ASP A 77 -2.84 -9.53 -9.81
CA ASP A 77 -1.62 -10.34 -9.83
C ASP A 77 -1.91 -11.82 -10.14
N LYS A 78 -3.04 -12.35 -9.67
CA LYS A 78 -3.49 -13.69 -10.03
C LYS A 78 -3.82 -13.77 -11.53
N ALA A 79 -4.57 -12.81 -12.07
CA ALA A 79 -4.93 -12.75 -13.48
C ALA A 79 -3.68 -12.69 -14.38
N ARG A 80 -2.72 -11.81 -14.04
CA ARG A 80 -1.44 -11.66 -14.75
C ARG A 80 -0.62 -12.95 -14.74
N ARG A 81 -0.45 -13.59 -13.57
CA ARG A 81 0.29 -14.86 -13.45
C ARG A 81 -0.35 -15.97 -14.27
N MET A 82 -1.68 -16.04 -14.27
CA MET A 82 -2.41 -17.03 -15.05
C MET A 82 -2.24 -16.80 -16.56
N LEU A 83 -2.35 -15.55 -17.03
CA LEU A 83 -2.12 -15.20 -18.43
C LEU A 83 -0.69 -15.53 -18.86
N ALA A 84 0.32 -15.14 -18.07
CA ALA A 84 1.73 -15.43 -18.35
C ALA A 84 2.01 -16.93 -18.47
N ARG A 85 1.45 -17.74 -17.56
CA ARG A 85 1.58 -19.21 -17.63
C ARG A 85 0.94 -19.78 -18.91
N ARG A 86 -0.27 -19.33 -19.25
CA ARG A 86 -0.99 -19.77 -20.46
C ARG A 86 -0.27 -19.35 -21.74
N TYR A 87 0.32 -18.15 -21.75
CA TYR A 87 1.08 -17.64 -22.89
C TYR A 87 2.36 -18.44 -23.13
N ARG A 88 3.15 -18.71 -22.07
CA ARG A 88 4.34 -19.58 -22.17
C ARG A 88 4.00 -20.97 -22.69
N TRP A 89 2.90 -21.55 -22.21
CA TRP A 89 2.39 -22.82 -22.73
C TRP A 89 2.02 -22.72 -24.21
N TYR A 90 1.30 -21.67 -24.61
CA TYR A 90 0.90 -21.44 -26.00
C TYR A 90 2.12 -21.31 -26.94
N LEU A 91 3.16 -20.56 -26.55
CA LEU A 91 4.39 -20.44 -27.33
C LEU A 91 5.10 -21.79 -27.50
N ALA A 92 5.32 -22.50 -26.39
CA ALA A 92 5.99 -23.81 -26.42
C ALA A 92 5.21 -24.85 -27.25
N GLU A 93 3.88 -24.80 -27.23
CA GLU A 93 3.05 -25.73 -28.00
C GLU A 93 3.00 -25.36 -29.49
N ARG A 94 3.04 -24.06 -29.80
CA ARG A 94 3.10 -23.56 -31.18
C ARG A 94 4.39 -23.98 -31.89
N GLU A 95 5.52 -24.00 -31.19
CA GLU A 95 6.79 -24.49 -31.73
C GLU A 95 6.80 -26.00 -32.00
N ARG A 96 6.09 -26.78 -31.17
CA ARG A 96 6.08 -28.25 -31.25
C ARG A 96 5.10 -28.82 -32.28
N ARG A 97 4.08 -28.05 -32.70
CA ARG A 97 2.97 -28.56 -33.51
C ARG A 97 3.13 -28.29 -35.01
N PRO A 98 2.77 -29.25 -35.88
CA PRO A 98 2.64 -29.01 -37.31
C PRO A 98 1.43 -28.10 -37.62
N GLY A 99 1.53 -27.35 -38.73
CA GLY A 99 0.62 -26.25 -39.09
C GLY A 99 -0.88 -26.54 -39.01
N HIS A 100 -1.32 -27.75 -39.40
CA HIS A 100 -2.74 -28.12 -39.38
C HIS A 100 -3.35 -28.24 -37.97
N LYS A 101 -2.53 -28.38 -36.91
CA LYS A 101 -2.99 -28.37 -35.50
C LYS A 101 -2.90 -26.99 -34.84
N LEU A 102 -2.42 -25.98 -35.56
CA LEU A 102 -2.31 -24.61 -35.03
C LEU A 102 -3.68 -23.96 -34.87
N ALA A 103 -4.64 -24.20 -35.77
CA ALA A 103 -5.98 -23.62 -35.68
C ALA A 103 -6.68 -23.94 -34.35
N ALA A 104 -6.60 -25.20 -33.88
CA ALA A 104 -7.17 -25.59 -32.60
C ALA A 104 -6.43 -24.95 -31.41
N LEU A 105 -5.10 -24.81 -31.51
CA LEU A 105 -4.29 -24.13 -30.49
C LEU A 105 -4.62 -22.63 -30.39
N GLU A 106 -4.77 -21.96 -31.54
CA GLU A 106 -5.18 -20.55 -31.61
C GLU A 106 -6.55 -20.34 -30.96
N GLN A 107 -7.51 -21.25 -31.18
CA GLN A 107 -8.83 -21.13 -30.56
C GLN A 107 -8.77 -21.24 -29.02
N VAL A 108 -7.90 -22.10 -28.49
CA VAL A 108 -7.66 -22.18 -27.05
C VAL A 108 -7.04 -20.87 -26.54
N TRP A 109 -6.08 -20.31 -27.27
CA TRP A 109 -5.46 -19.04 -26.91
C TRP A 109 -6.45 -17.86 -26.95
N ILE A 110 -7.30 -17.79 -27.98
CA ILE A 110 -8.37 -16.78 -28.08
C ILE A 110 -9.26 -16.83 -26.85
N ARG A 111 -9.68 -18.02 -26.41
CA ARG A 111 -10.50 -18.18 -25.20
C ARG A 111 -9.76 -17.69 -23.95
N HIS A 112 -8.49 -18.04 -23.79
CA HIS A 112 -7.68 -17.58 -22.65
C HIS A 112 -7.53 -16.06 -22.61
N ARG A 113 -7.42 -15.39 -23.77
CA ARG A 113 -7.43 -13.93 -23.86
C ARG A 113 -8.77 -13.35 -23.47
N GLN A 114 -9.88 -13.89 -24.01
CA GLN A 114 -11.23 -13.43 -23.66
C GLN A 114 -11.51 -13.55 -22.15
N GLU A 115 -11.09 -14.65 -21.53
CA GLU A 115 -11.20 -14.82 -20.07
C GLU A 115 -10.41 -13.75 -19.30
N PHE A 116 -9.18 -13.44 -19.74
CA PHE A 116 -8.37 -12.39 -19.12
C PHE A 116 -8.97 -11.00 -19.33
N GLU A 117 -9.43 -10.67 -20.53
CA GLU A 117 -10.07 -9.39 -20.83
C GLU A 117 -11.34 -9.17 -20.01
N SER A 118 -12.15 -10.21 -19.86
CA SER A 118 -13.34 -10.19 -18.99
C SER A 118 -12.97 -9.93 -17.53
N GLU A 119 -11.89 -10.55 -17.05
CA GLU A 119 -11.40 -10.38 -15.68
C GLU A 119 -10.84 -8.96 -15.45
N ILE A 120 -10.12 -8.40 -16.42
CA ILE A 120 -9.64 -7.01 -16.36
C ILE A 120 -10.81 -6.02 -16.39
N ALA A 121 -11.86 -6.29 -17.17
CA ALA A 121 -13.06 -5.45 -17.16
C ALA A 121 -13.74 -5.44 -15.78
N ALA A 122 -13.83 -6.60 -15.12
CA ALA A 122 -14.36 -6.72 -13.76
C ALA A 122 -13.47 -5.99 -12.73
N ILE A 123 -12.15 -6.18 -12.78
CA ILE A 123 -11.19 -5.45 -11.93
C ILE A 123 -11.32 -3.94 -12.13
N ASN A 124 -11.46 -3.47 -13.37
CA ASN A 124 -11.62 -2.05 -13.66
C ASN A 124 -12.95 -1.48 -13.12
N ALA A 125 -14.01 -2.29 -13.04
CA ALA A 125 -15.24 -1.89 -12.36
C ALA A 125 -15.02 -1.75 -10.85
N ASP A 126 -14.32 -2.70 -10.23
CA ASP A 126 -13.97 -2.65 -8.80
C ASP A 126 -13.10 -1.42 -8.50
N ILE A 127 -12.11 -1.12 -9.35
CA ILE A 127 -11.24 0.07 -9.23
C ILE A 127 -12.06 1.36 -9.27
N ARG A 128 -13.07 1.48 -10.14
CA ARG A 128 -13.92 2.68 -10.19
C ARG A 128 -14.68 2.86 -8.88
N ILE A 129 -15.25 1.79 -8.32
CA ILE A 129 -15.97 1.83 -7.05
C ILE A 129 -15.01 2.17 -5.91
N TYR A 130 -13.86 1.52 -5.86
CA TYR A 130 -12.81 1.79 -4.88
C TYR A 130 -12.35 3.26 -4.92
N ASN A 131 -12.12 3.81 -6.13
CA ASN A 131 -11.68 5.19 -6.30
C ASN A 131 -12.71 6.23 -5.82
N LEU A 132 -14.00 5.87 -5.77
CA LEU A 132 -15.05 6.71 -5.19
C LEU A 132 -15.09 6.64 -3.64
N LYS A 133 -14.52 5.59 -3.04
CA LYS A 133 -14.50 5.38 -1.58
C LYS A 133 -13.29 5.99 -0.91
N VAL A 134 -12.16 6.09 -1.61
CA VAL A 134 -10.91 6.58 -1.01
C VAL A 134 -10.97 8.09 -0.75
N PRO A 135 -10.38 8.57 0.37
CA PRO A 135 -10.48 9.98 0.77
C PRO A 135 -9.53 10.91 0.00
N SER A 136 -8.57 10.38 -0.77
CA SER A 136 -7.62 11.17 -1.57
C SER A 136 -7.41 10.56 -2.95
N LEU A 137 -7.13 11.42 -3.93
CA LEU A 137 -6.76 11.05 -5.29
C LEU A 137 -5.44 10.27 -5.36
N THR A 138 -4.51 10.48 -4.42
CA THR A 138 -3.25 9.73 -4.38
C THR A 138 -3.42 8.27 -3.98
N LEU A 139 -4.54 7.94 -3.33
CA LEU A 139 -4.90 6.57 -2.95
C LEU A 139 -5.72 5.85 -4.03
N GLN A 140 -6.09 6.56 -5.11
CA GLN A 140 -6.80 5.96 -6.22
C GLN A 140 -5.90 5.01 -7.01
N LYS A 141 -6.51 3.96 -7.53
CA LYS A 141 -5.86 2.99 -8.41
C LYS A 141 -6.10 3.39 -9.87
N HIS A 142 -5.08 3.21 -10.69
CA HIS A 142 -5.19 3.43 -12.13
C HIS A 142 -6.03 2.33 -12.78
N ILE A 143 -6.83 2.72 -13.78
CA ILE A 143 -7.54 1.77 -14.64
C ILE A 143 -6.50 0.97 -15.44
N ILE A 144 -6.71 -0.34 -15.51
CA ILE A 144 -5.81 -1.25 -16.22
C ILE A 144 -6.14 -1.22 -17.70
N ILE A 145 -5.12 -0.93 -18.51
CA ILE A 145 -5.22 -0.83 -19.97
C ILE A 145 -4.73 -2.14 -20.60
N LEU A 146 -5.62 -2.83 -21.33
CA LEU A 146 -5.32 -4.14 -21.93
C LEU A 146 -4.10 -4.12 -22.86
N LYS A 147 -3.91 -3.04 -23.62
CA LYS A 147 -2.76 -2.90 -24.51
C LYS A 147 -1.44 -3.01 -23.74
N GLU A 148 -1.32 -2.32 -22.62
CA GLU A 148 -0.11 -2.32 -21.79
C GLU A 148 0.14 -3.68 -21.15
N GLU A 149 -0.91 -4.41 -20.77
CA GLU A 149 -0.78 -5.78 -20.24
C GLU A 149 -0.27 -6.75 -21.31
N TYR A 150 -0.74 -6.62 -22.56
CA TYR A 150 -0.23 -7.42 -23.67
C TYR A 150 1.20 -7.03 -24.07
N ASP A 151 1.56 -5.76 -24.03
CA ASP A 151 2.92 -5.31 -24.31
C ASP A 151 3.89 -5.82 -23.23
N ARG A 152 3.48 -5.79 -21.95
CA ARG A 152 4.21 -6.41 -20.84
C ARG A 152 4.37 -7.92 -21.00
N LEU A 153 3.34 -8.60 -21.49
CA LEU A 153 3.38 -10.05 -21.69
C LEU A 153 4.42 -10.45 -22.76
N ARG A 154 4.51 -9.66 -23.83
CA ARG A 154 5.48 -9.84 -24.92
C ARG A 154 6.90 -9.58 -24.44
N SER A 155 7.14 -8.46 -23.75
CA SER A 155 8.48 -8.12 -23.24
C SER A 155 9.00 -9.07 -22.16
N ALA A 156 8.12 -9.81 -21.49
CA ALA A 156 8.50 -10.84 -20.51
C ALA A 156 8.81 -12.21 -21.13
N SER A 157 8.69 -12.34 -22.46
CA SER A 157 8.94 -13.58 -23.21
C SER A 157 10.11 -13.45 -24.19
N ASP A 158 10.65 -12.24 -24.38
CA ASP A 158 11.97 -11.95 -24.97
C ASP A 158 13.07 -12.10 -23.91
#